data_AF-A0A9W7G0W1-F1
#
_entry.id   AF-A0A9W7G0W1-F1
#
_cell.length_a   1.000
_cell.length_b   1.000
_cell.length_c   1.000
_cell.angle_alpha   90.00
_cell.angle_beta   90.00
_cell.angle_gamma   90.00
#
_symmetry.space_group_name_H-M   'P 1'
#
loop_
_entity.id
_entity.type
_entity.pdbx_description
1 polymer ?
#
loop_
_entity_poly.entity_id
_entity_poly.type
_entity_poly.pdbx_seq_one_letter_code
_entity_poly.pdbx_strand_id
1 'polypeptide(L)'
;MVKEEAGAGSPMIDVNNAVAREFSALPGTYPTIATKLVKRGPFSSKAAMYAALDSPEEKDRLKQYDKNLKIVKRDSEVRRYKESQICKFECKGGGGSDYRSNQISDLQQDRRF
;
A
#
# COMPACT_ATOMS: atom_id res chain seq x y z
N MET A 1 -24.86 13.05 -14.98
CA MET A 1 -24.69 12.28 -13.74
C MET A 1 -23.98 10.98 -14.09
N VAL A 2 -22.66 10.91 -13.89
CA VAL A 2 -21.88 9.69 -14.16
C VAL A 2 -22.00 8.78 -12.94
N LYS A 3 -22.83 7.74 -13.06
CA LYS A 3 -22.81 6.60 -12.13
C LYS A 3 -21.63 5.73 -12.53
N GLU A 4 -20.49 5.96 -11.90
CA GLU A 4 -19.31 5.11 -12.05
C GLU A 4 -19.54 3.85 -11.21
N GLU A 5 -19.88 2.76 -11.88
CA GLU A 5 -20.13 1.45 -11.28
C GLU A 5 -18.79 0.87 -10.78
N ALA A 6 -18.46 1.18 -9.54
CA ALA A 6 -17.25 0.82 -8.79
C ALA A 6 -16.84 -0.68 -8.77
N GLY A 7 -17.62 -1.59 -9.38
CA GLY A 7 -17.45 -3.03 -9.17
C GLY A 7 -16.97 -3.87 -10.36
N ALA A 8 -17.13 -3.41 -11.61
CA ALA A 8 -17.08 -4.31 -12.76
C ALA A 8 -15.72 -4.41 -13.51
N GLY A 9 -14.74 -3.56 -13.19
CA GLY A 9 -13.44 -3.55 -13.89
C GLY A 9 -12.22 -3.23 -13.01
N SER A 10 -12.41 -3.11 -11.70
CA SER A 10 -11.36 -2.69 -10.78
C SER A 10 -10.41 -3.84 -10.43
N PRO A 11 -9.08 -3.63 -10.39
CA PRO A 11 -8.11 -4.69 -10.06
C PRO A 11 -8.24 -5.14 -8.60
N MET A 12 -7.83 -6.38 -8.33
CA MET A 12 -7.83 -6.92 -6.97
C MET A 12 -6.61 -6.40 -6.19
N ILE A 13 -6.83 -5.61 -5.14
CA ILE A 13 -5.79 -4.93 -4.36
C ILE A 13 -5.58 -5.65 -3.03
N ASP A 14 -4.32 -5.98 -2.74
CA ASP A 14 -3.91 -6.49 -1.44
C ASP A 14 -3.62 -5.34 -0.48
N VAL A 15 -4.46 -5.14 0.52
CA VAL A 15 -4.37 -3.99 1.42
C VAL A 15 -3.08 -3.99 2.25
N ASN A 16 -2.56 -5.16 2.59
CA ASN A 16 -1.37 -5.26 3.45
C ASN A 16 -0.06 -5.01 2.68
N ASN A 17 -0.06 -5.33 1.39
CA ASN A 17 1.13 -5.29 0.55
C ASN A 17 1.13 -4.10 -0.42
N ALA A 18 -0.03 -3.59 -0.82
CA ALA A 18 -0.14 -2.51 -1.79
C ALA A 18 0.52 -1.20 -1.33
N VAL A 19 0.91 -0.39 -2.31
CA VAL A 19 1.31 1.00 -2.13
C VAL A 19 0.11 1.93 -2.33
N ALA A 20 0.16 3.13 -1.74
CA ALA A 20 -0.97 4.06 -1.76
C ALA A 20 -1.46 4.38 -3.18
N ARG A 21 -0.56 4.38 -4.17
CA ARG A 21 -0.88 4.66 -5.58
C ARG A 21 -1.76 3.58 -6.22
N GLU A 22 -1.69 2.32 -5.78
CA GLU A 22 -2.52 1.25 -6.35
C GLU A 22 -4.01 1.48 -6.06
N PHE A 23 -4.34 2.09 -4.92
CA PHE A 23 -5.70 2.49 -4.57
C PHE A 23 -6.26 3.64 -5.43
N SER A 24 -5.47 4.21 -6.35
CA SER A 24 -6.02 5.13 -7.36
C SER A 24 -6.86 4.42 -8.42
N ALA A 25 -6.68 3.10 -8.58
CA ALA A 25 -7.53 2.27 -9.43
C ALA A 25 -8.94 2.06 -8.86
N LEU A 26 -9.16 2.44 -7.60
CA LEU A 26 -10.46 2.47 -6.95
C LEU A 26 -10.91 3.94 -6.84
N PRO A 27 -11.87 4.40 -7.66
CA PRO A 27 -12.30 5.79 -7.66
C PRO A 27 -12.71 6.28 -6.28
N GLY A 28 -12.14 7.39 -5.81
CA GLY A 28 -12.49 8.04 -4.54
C GLY A 28 -11.86 7.42 -3.29
N THR A 29 -10.94 6.46 -3.39
CA THR A 29 -10.14 6.00 -2.23
C THR A 29 -8.77 6.65 -2.11
N TYR A 30 -8.20 7.15 -3.20
CA TYR A 30 -6.96 7.93 -3.17
C TYR A 30 -7.27 9.44 -3.11
N PRO A 31 -6.53 10.26 -2.34
CA PRO A 31 -5.36 9.93 -1.51
C PRO A 31 -5.66 9.57 -0.05
N THR A 32 -6.80 9.99 0.50
CA THR A 32 -7.06 10.00 1.95
C THR A 32 -7.20 8.59 2.53
N ILE A 33 -8.12 7.78 2.00
CA ILE A 33 -8.40 6.42 2.48
C ILE A 33 -7.16 5.54 2.27
N ALA A 34 -6.57 5.60 1.08
CA ALA A 34 -5.36 4.86 0.71
C ALA A 34 -4.19 5.12 1.67
N THR A 35 -3.94 6.39 2.02
CA THR A 35 -2.86 6.76 2.94
C THR A 35 -3.09 6.20 4.34
N LYS A 36 -4.34 6.25 4.84
CA LYS A 36 -4.69 5.68 6.15
C LYS A 36 -4.50 4.17 6.17
N LEU A 37 -4.94 3.47 5.13
CA LEU A 37 -4.78 2.01 5.03
C LEU A 37 -3.31 1.59 5.03
N VAL A 38 -2.47 2.26 4.24
CA VAL A 38 -1.03 1.94 4.15
C VAL A 38 -0.29 2.26 5.45
N LYS A 39 -0.67 3.34 6.14
CA LYS A 39 -0.04 3.75 7.42
C LYS A 39 -0.48 2.90 8.61
N ARG A 40 -1.77 2.50 8.66
CA ARG A 40 -2.37 1.78 9.80
C ARG A 40 -2.33 0.26 9.65
N GLY A 41 -2.02 -0.26 8.45
CA GLY A 41 -1.81 -1.68 8.22
C GLY A 41 -0.45 -2.19 8.77
N PRO A 42 -0.25 -3.51 8.88
CA PRO A 42 -1.07 -4.59 8.33
C PRO A 42 -2.32 -4.92 9.17
N PHE A 43 -3.39 -5.31 8.48
CA PHE A 43 -4.64 -5.72 9.08
C PHE A 43 -4.75 -7.25 9.11
N SER A 44 -5.33 -7.78 10.19
CA SER A 44 -5.63 -9.21 10.33
C SER A 44 -6.93 -9.62 9.65
N SER A 45 -7.86 -8.67 9.47
CA SER A 45 -9.19 -8.92 8.91
C SER A 45 -9.77 -7.66 8.28
N LYS A 46 -10.81 -7.84 7.45
CA LYS A 46 -11.53 -6.72 6.81
C LYS A 46 -12.20 -5.83 7.85
N ALA A 47 -12.69 -6.39 8.94
CA ALA A 47 -13.26 -5.61 10.04
C ALA A 47 -12.22 -4.65 10.66
N ALA A 48 -10.99 -5.12 10.88
CA ALA A 48 -9.91 -4.28 11.39
C ALA A 48 -9.53 -3.17 10.38
N MET A 49 -9.54 -3.47 9.09
CA MET A 49 -9.34 -2.49 8.02
C MET A 49 -10.41 -1.38 8.05
N TYR A 50 -11.69 -1.75 8.14
CA TYR A 50 -12.78 -0.76 8.23
C TYR A 50 -12.74 0.04 9.53
N ALA A 51 -12.36 -0.58 10.66
CA ALA A 51 -12.19 0.10 11.93
C ALA A 51 -11.03 1.12 11.91
N ALA A 52 -10.05 0.94 11.02
CA ALA A 52 -8.94 1.87 10.85
C ALA A 52 -9.33 3.16 10.10
N LEU A 53 -10.57 3.32 9.64
CA LEU A 53 -11.07 4.55 9.04
C LEU A 53 -11.89 5.36 10.05
N ASP A 54 -11.76 6.69 9.96
CA ASP A 54 -12.29 7.59 10.99
C ASP A 54 -13.74 8.00 10.66
N SER A 55 -14.04 8.30 9.39
CA SER A 55 -15.39 8.70 8.96
C SER A 55 -16.22 7.49 8.47
N PRO A 56 -17.54 7.46 8.73
CA PRO A 56 -18.45 6.49 8.12
C PRO A 56 -18.48 6.56 6.59
N GLU A 57 -18.31 7.75 6.00
CA GLU A 57 -18.32 7.96 4.55
C GLU A 57 -17.13 7.26 3.89
N GLU A 58 -15.96 7.30 4.54
CA GLU A 58 -14.76 6.58 4.10
C GLU A 58 -14.99 5.07 4.11
N LYS A 59 -15.67 4.57 5.15
CA LYS A 59 -16.00 3.14 5.27
C LYS A 59 -16.97 2.72 4.18
N ASP A 60 -18.01 3.51 3.94
CA ASP A 60 -19.00 3.19 2.92
C ASP A 60 -18.43 3.27 1.51
N ARG A 61 -17.52 4.22 1.24
CA ARG A 61 -16.79 4.26 -0.02
C ARG A 61 -15.91 3.03 -0.21
N LEU A 62 -15.20 2.60 0.83
CA LEU A 62 -14.33 1.42 0.76
C LEU A 62 -15.13 0.11 0.62
N LYS A 63 -16.29 -0.01 1.28
CA LYS A 63 -17.19 -1.17 1.17
C LYS A 63 -17.69 -1.43 -0.25
N GLN A 64 -17.83 -0.39 -1.08
CA GLN A 64 -18.22 -0.55 -2.49
C GLN A 64 -17.22 -1.43 -3.27
N TYR A 65 -15.96 -1.44 -2.83
CA TYR A 65 -14.89 -2.21 -3.44
C TYR A 65 -14.53 -3.46 -2.65
N ASP A 66 -15.36 -3.91 -1.69
CA ASP A 66 -15.02 -5.03 -0.81
C ASP A 66 -14.66 -6.32 -1.56
N LYS A 67 -15.27 -6.53 -2.74
CA LYS A 67 -14.97 -7.67 -3.64
C LYS A 67 -13.56 -7.61 -4.24
N ASN A 68 -13.02 -6.40 -4.39
CA ASN A 68 -11.72 -6.13 -4.99
C ASN A 68 -10.61 -6.04 -3.92
N LEU A 69 -10.96 -6.03 -2.63
CA LEU A 69 -10.01 -5.92 -1.53
C LEU A 69 -9.70 -7.30 -0.94
N LYS A 70 -8.42 -7.68 -0.98
CA LYS A 70 -7.90 -8.87 -0.31
C LYS A 70 -6.96 -8.47 0.83
N ILE A 71 -6.95 -9.30 1.87
CA ILE A 71 -6.04 -9.16 3.00
C ILE A 71 -5.23 -10.44 3.05
N VAL A 72 -3.97 -10.35 2.63
CA VAL A 72 -3.02 -11.47 2.68
C VAL A 72 -1.99 -11.19 3.77
N LYS A 73 -1.27 -12.23 4.20
CA LYS A 73 -0.10 -12.07 5.06
C LYS A 73 0.85 -11.03 4.43
N ARG A 74 1.34 -10.11 5.25
CA ARG A 74 2.27 -9.10 4.81
C ARG A 74 3.58 -9.76 4.36
N ASP A 75 4.03 -9.41 3.17
CA ASP A 75 5.27 -9.86 2.60
C ASP A 75 6.46 -9.18 3.30
N SER A 76 7.48 -9.95 3.67
CA SER A 76 8.66 -9.48 4.38
C SER A 76 9.55 -8.55 3.55
N GLU A 77 9.58 -8.71 2.23
CA GLU A 77 10.33 -7.85 1.32
C GLU A 77 9.63 -6.50 1.14
N VAL A 78 8.30 -6.50 1.00
CA VAL A 78 7.50 -5.25 0.95
C VAL A 78 7.66 -4.45 2.24
N ARG A 79 7.74 -5.14 3.39
CA ARG A 79 8.06 -4.52 4.68
C ARG A 79 9.45 -3.89 4.68
N ARG A 80 10.47 -4.65 4.26
CA ARG A 80 11.87 -4.19 4.19
C ARG A 80 12.04 -3.01 3.23
N TYR A 81 11.34 -3.01 2.09
CA TYR A 81 11.30 -1.88 1.17
C TYR A 81 10.66 -0.64 1.83
N LYS A 82 9.46 -0.76 2.43
CA LYS A 82 8.78 0.35 3.12
C LYS A 82 9.63 0.91 4.27
N GLU A 83 10.25 0.05 5.08
CA GLU A 83 11.18 0.43 6.16
C GLU A 83 12.46 1.10 5.61
N SER A 84 13.02 0.60 4.50
CA SER A 84 14.21 1.20 3.88
C SER A 84 13.96 2.61 3.32
N GLN A 85 12.74 2.91 2.88
CA GLN A 85 12.36 4.25 2.41
C GLN A 85 12.21 5.23 3.58
N ILE A 86 11.76 4.76 4.75
CA ILE A 86 11.69 5.55 5.99
C ILE A 86 13.12 5.87 6.49
N CYS A 87 14.01 4.88 6.48
CA CYS A 87 15.42 5.02 6.86
C CYS A 87 16.20 6.04 5.99
N LYS A 88 15.76 6.28 4.74
CA LYS A 88 16.36 7.30 3.86
C LYS A 88 16.14 8.74 4.35
N PHE A 89 15.01 9.01 5.02
CA PHE A 89 14.63 10.38 5.39
C PHE A 89 14.81 10.69 6.87
N GLU A 90 14.75 9.70 7.77
CA GLU A 90 14.83 9.93 9.21
C GLU A 90 16.24 9.73 9.81
N CYS A 91 17.12 8.97 9.15
CA CYS A 91 18.50 8.83 9.61
C CYS A 91 19.37 9.96 9.04
N LYS A 92 19.60 11.01 9.82
CA LYS A 92 20.69 12.00 9.65
C LYS A 92 22.09 11.38 9.79
N GLY A 93 22.32 10.22 9.18
CA GLY A 93 23.57 9.47 9.33
C GLY A 93 23.56 8.21 8.48
N GLY A 94 23.84 8.36 7.18
CA GLY A 94 24.65 7.49 6.32
C GLY A 94 24.46 5.97 6.29
N GLY A 95 23.54 5.36 7.05
CA GLY A 95 23.31 3.92 7.06
C GLY A 95 22.24 3.56 6.04
N GLY A 96 22.63 3.32 4.79
CA GLY A 96 21.72 2.73 3.81
C GLY A 96 21.23 1.37 4.31
N SER A 97 19.91 1.13 4.26
CA SER A 97 19.36 -0.21 4.51
C SER A 97 20.06 -1.23 3.62
N ASP A 98 20.51 -2.36 4.18
CA ASP A 98 21.18 -3.44 3.44
C ASP A 98 20.35 -3.92 2.22
N TYR A 99 19.03 -3.78 2.27
CA TYR A 99 18.15 -4.10 1.14
C TYR A 99 18.41 -3.19 -0.07
N ARG A 100 18.54 -1.90 0.19
CA ARG A 100 18.82 -0.89 -0.82
C ARG A 100 20.24 -1.07 -1.36
N SER A 101 21.21 -1.35 -0.49
CA SER A 101 22.59 -1.61 -0.89
C SER A 101 22.69 -2.84 -1.78
N ASN A 102 22.01 -3.94 -1.42
CA ASN A 102 22.00 -5.16 -2.22
C ASN A 102 21.32 -4.94 -3.57
N GLN A 103 20.12 -4.33 -3.61
CA GLN A 103 19.46 -4.04 -4.89
C GLN A 103 20.23 -3.06 -5.77
N ILE A 104 20.92 -2.06 -5.18
CA ILE A 104 21.79 -1.16 -5.95
C ILE A 104 23.00 -1.93 -6.47
N SER A 105 23.59 -2.83 -5.68
CA SER A 105 24.70 -3.67 -6.09
C SER A 105 24.30 -4.57 -7.26
N ASP A 106 23.16 -5.25 -7.17
CA ASP A 106 22.64 -6.11 -8.24
C ASP A 106 22.39 -5.30 -9.52
N LEU A 107 21.75 -4.13 -9.42
CA LEU A 107 21.56 -3.22 -10.55
C LEU A 107 22.87 -2.64 -11.13
N GLN A 108 23.91 -2.47 -10.30
CA GLN A 108 25.23 -2.01 -10.74
C GLN A 108 26.04 -3.14 -11.37
N GLN A 109 25.82 -4.38 -10.95
CA GLN A 109 26.45 -5.57 -11.49
C GLN A 109 25.87 -5.92 -12.87
N ASP A 110 24.55 -5.82 -13.04
CA ASP A 110 23.88 -5.98 -14.35
C ASP A 110 24.26 -4.88 -15.37
N ARG A 111 24.69 -3.70 -14.89
CA ARG A 111 25.16 -2.59 -15.75
C ARG A 111 26.66 -2.64 -16.05
N ARG A 112 27.40 -3.53 -15.37
CA ARG A 112 28.79 -3.82 -15.72
C ARG A 112 28.77 -4.94 -16.75
N PHE A 113 28.72 -4.51 -18.01
CA PHE A 113 29.26 -5.29 -19.13
C PHE A 113 30.74 -5.60 -18.88
#